data_AF-A0A915Z765-F1
#
_entry.id   AF-A0A915Z765-F1
#
_cell.length_a   1.000
_cell.length_b   1.000
_cell.length_c   1.000
_cell.angle_alpha   90.00
_cell.angle_beta   90.00
_cell.angle_gamma   90.00
#
_symmetry.space_group_name_H-M   'P 1'
#
loop_
_entity.id
_entity.type
_entity.pdbx_description
1 polymer ?
#
loop_
_entity_poly.entity_id
_entity_poly.type
_entity_poly.pdbx_seq_one_letter_code
_entity_poly.pdbx_strand_id
1 'polypeptide(L)'
;MIADGLDIPRDALQFSSGWLHKFKDRNGIRQRKLEGEASSADEAVIANALPLLRERCSNYPLERIYNMDEMGLFYRLEPDQTLATKRISIALCANADGSHKLKPLIIGKFEKPRCFKNIKIQSMPMTYRNNAKAWMITSLFQKWIREFDHQVGLKHQGQRVLLLLDNCSSHKLDGLTLRYTDVHFLPPNTTSKIRPMDAGVIMSFKRHYHRSHVRLLLRYVEAGNRAEDLRMDILQAIRFIIQAWGEINPEVVRNCWWHTKILPDDVNVDLRNVSEDIHQNENLVLDELADALRDLNLPYPMQAEEFLNLPEENIVYKVPEDDKIIEELVYLFKNTDKENTDLEEIDDSDEIPVISTSTAIASLETVRMFLLQQENAEEYVKLVGKIEKFFRVKKTNSLRQTDINAYFH
;
A
#
# COMPACT_ATOMS: atom_id res chain seq x y z
N MET A 1 -16.13 22.71 -19.08
CA MET A 1 -17.13 21.73 -18.57
C MET A 1 -18.42 22.38 -18.06
N ILE A 2 -18.44 23.16 -16.97
CA ILE A 2 -19.71 23.81 -16.51
C ILE A 2 -20.17 24.92 -17.48
N ALA A 3 -19.23 25.73 -18.00
CA ALA A 3 -19.54 26.80 -18.95
C ALA A 3 -20.08 26.26 -20.29
N ASP A 4 -19.51 25.15 -20.77
CA ASP A 4 -19.98 24.48 -22.01
C ASP A 4 -21.36 23.83 -21.81
N GLY A 5 -21.70 23.38 -20.60
CA GLY A 5 -23.03 22.85 -20.26
C GLY A 5 -24.10 23.94 -20.05
N LEU A 6 -23.71 25.21 -20.03
CA LEU A 6 -24.59 26.37 -19.82
C LEU A 6 -24.62 27.33 -21.02
N ASP A 7 -24.05 26.93 -22.16
CA ASP A 7 -23.94 27.75 -23.38
C ASP A 7 -23.28 29.13 -23.16
N ILE A 8 -22.32 29.21 -22.23
CA ILE A 8 -21.62 30.45 -21.93
C ILE A 8 -20.33 30.50 -22.78
N PRO A 9 -20.14 31.55 -23.62
CA PRO A 9 -18.93 31.70 -24.44
C PRO A 9 -17.66 31.66 -23.59
N ARG A 10 -16.60 31.00 -24.07
CA ARG A 10 -15.33 30.82 -23.33
C ARG A 10 -14.72 32.12 -22.83
N ASP A 11 -15.03 33.23 -23.49
CA ASP A 11 -14.45 34.55 -23.21
C ASP A 11 -15.38 35.41 -22.33
N ALA A 12 -16.61 34.95 -22.06
CA ALA A 12 -17.62 35.70 -21.32
C ALA A 12 -17.42 35.65 -19.80
N LEU A 13 -16.70 34.65 -19.29
CA LEU A 13 -16.43 34.48 -17.86
C LEU A 13 -14.97 34.77 -17.53
N GLN A 14 -14.63 36.06 -17.48
CA GLN A 14 -13.39 36.51 -16.85
C GLN A 14 -13.65 36.80 -15.37
N PHE A 15 -13.32 35.84 -14.51
CA PHE A 15 -13.36 36.06 -13.07
C PHE A 15 -12.04 36.68 -12.61
N SER A 16 -12.12 37.84 -11.96
CA SER A 16 -10.95 38.41 -11.30
C SER A 16 -10.52 37.51 -10.13
N SER A 17 -9.24 37.57 -9.79
CA SER A 17 -8.69 36.96 -8.57
C SER A 17 -9.49 37.37 -7.31
N GLY A 18 -10.05 38.59 -7.29
CA GLY A 18 -10.94 39.07 -6.24
C GLY A 18 -12.31 38.36 -6.20
N TRP A 19 -12.89 37.99 -7.34
CA TRP A 19 -14.12 37.19 -7.39
C TRP A 19 -13.89 35.80 -6.80
N LEU A 20 -12.80 35.13 -7.19
CA LEU A 20 -12.45 33.81 -6.69
C LEU A 20 -12.21 33.82 -5.18
N HIS A 21 -11.56 34.86 -4.64
CA HIS A 21 -11.36 35.02 -3.20
C HIS A 21 -12.69 35.12 -2.44
N LYS A 22 -13.61 35.98 -2.89
CA LYS A 22 -14.91 36.16 -2.24
C LYS A 22 -15.82 34.93 -2.39
N PHE A 23 -15.73 34.23 -3.53
CA PHE A 23 -16.44 32.96 -3.73
C PHE A 23 -15.95 31.89 -2.75
N LYS A 24 -14.63 31.79 -2.56
CA LYS A 24 -14.01 30.90 -1.59
C LYS A 24 -14.48 31.21 -0.16
N ASP A 25 -14.45 32.48 0.25
CA ASP A 25 -14.91 32.92 1.57
C ASP A 25 -16.40 32.62 1.81
N ARG A 26 -17.25 32.94 0.84
CA ARG A 26 -18.72 32.80 0.96
C ARG A 26 -19.16 31.34 1.04
N ASN A 27 -18.45 30.44 0.37
CA ASN A 27 -18.77 29.01 0.36
C ASN A 27 -17.93 28.21 1.38
N GLY A 28 -17.17 28.87 2.26
CA GLY A 28 -16.34 28.21 3.26
C GLY A 28 -15.17 27.40 2.68
N ILE A 29 -14.81 27.63 1.42
CA ILE A 29 -13.70 26.96 0.72
C ILE A 29 -12.41 27.63 1.18
N ARG A 30 -11.87 27.16 2.31
CA ARG A 30 -10.59 27.62 2.84
C ARG A 30 -9.46 26.82 2.22
N GLN A 31 -8.43 27.49 1.73
CA GLN A 31 -7.13 26.86 1.51
C GLN A 31 -6.59 26.48 2.89
N ARG A 32 -6.82 25.23 3.30
CA ARG A 32 -6.13 24.68 4.46
C ARG A 32 -4.70 24.47 4.03
N LYS A 33 -3.76 25.13 4.72
CA LYS A 33 -2.37 24.73 4.67
C LYS A 33 -2.36 23.30 5.24
N LEU A 34 -2.17 22.31 4.36
CA LEU A 34 -2.01 20.92 4.76
C LEU A 34 -0.71 20.84 5.55
N GLU A 35 -0.83 20.79 6.87
CA GLU A 35 0.29 20.56 7.77
C GLU A 35 0.75 19.11 7.57
N GLY A 36 1.64 18.90 6.63
CA GLY A 36 2.40 17.65 6.55
C GLY A 36 3.24 17.49 7.82
N GLU A 37 3.37 16.25 8.29
CA GLU A 37 4.06 15.90 9.55
C GLU A 37 5.47 16.51 9.63
N ALA A 38 6.16 16.65 8.48
CA ALA A 38 7.43 17.37 8.29
C ALA A 38 7.49 18.76 8.96
N SER A 39 6.39 19.51 8.95
CA SER A 39 6.31 20.88 9.46
C SER A 39 5.97 20.99 10.95
N SER A 40 5.66 19.87 11.60
CA SER A 40 5.27 19.78 13.02
C SER A 40 6.36 19.20 13.93
N ALA A 41 7.52 18.80 13.40
CA ALA A 41 8.60 18.27 14.23
C ALA A 41 9.14 19.33 15.18
N ASP A 42 9.02 19.06 16.47
CA ASP A 42 9.80 19.76 17.49
C ASP A 42 11.21 19.16 17.51
N GLU A 43 12.18 19.92 16.99
CA GLU A 43 13.59 19.49 16.96
C GLU A 43 14.15 19.21 18.36
N ALA A 44 13.65 19.89 19.40
CA ALA A 44 14.05 19.63 20.76
C ALA A 44 13.52 18.28 21.27
N VAL A 45 12.28 17.93 20.89
CA VAL A 45 11.71 16.60 21.20
C VAL A 45 12.54 15.50 20.53
N ILE A 46 12.91 15.68 19.26
CA ILE A 46 13.75 14.73 18.53
C ILE A 46 15.13 14.60 19.16
N ALA A 47 15.78 15.74 19.50
CA ALA A 47 17.09 15.75 20.12
C ALA A 47 17.11 15.02 21.48
N ASN A 48 16.04 15.15 22.26
CA ASN A 48 15.90 14.46 23.54
C ASN A 48 15.53 12.97 23.38
N ALA A 49 14.78 12.61 22.34
CA ALA A 49 14.37 11.23 22.10
C ALA A 49 15.47 10.37 21.47
N LEU A 50 16.34 10.94 20.64
CA LEU A 50 17.39 10.22 19.91
C LEU A 50 18.31 9.38 20.83
N PRO A 51 18.88 9.92 21.93
CA PRO A 51 19.70 9.12 22.84
C PRO A 51 18.96 7.94 23.45
N LEU A 52 17.70 8.14 23.85
CA LEU A 52 16.85 7.09 24.43
C LEU A 52 16.50 6.00 23.41
N LEU A 53 16.23 6.39 22.16
CA LEU A 53 15.96 5.46 21.07
C LEU A 53 17.21 4.63 20.73
N ARG A 54 18.39 5.26 20.70
CA ARG A 54 19.67 4.58 20.49
C ARG A 54 19.96 3.57 21.58
N GLU A 55 19.79 3.95 22.84
CA GLU A 55 19.94 3.06 23.99
C GLU A 55 18.98 1.87 23.87
N ARG A 56 17.69 2.11 23.57
CA ARG A 56 16.72 1.02 23.38
C ARG A 56 17.11 0.09 22.23
N CYS A 57 17.48 0.64 21.08
CA CYS A 57 17.90 -0.13 19.92
C CYS A 57 19.16 -0.94 20.21
N SER A 58 20.11 -0.42 21.01
CA SER A 58 21.35 -1.13 21.36
C SER A 58 21.15 -2.46 22.09
N ASN A 59 19.97 -2.68 22.68
CA ASN A 59 19.64 -3.94 23.37
C ASN A 59 19.24 -5.08 22.41
N TYR A 60 19.11 -4.80 21.12
CA TYR A 60 18.66 -5.76 20.11
C TYR A 60 19.63 -5.78 18.91
N PRO A 61 19.88 -6.95 18.32
CA PRO A 61 20.51 -7.00 17.00
C PRO A 61 19.56 -6.42 15.95
N LEU A 62 20.12 -5.89 14.86
CA LEU A 62 19.35 -5.18 13.82
C LEU A 62 18.21 -6.02 13.23
N GLU A 63 18.42 -7.33 13.06
CA GLU A 63 17.40 -8.24 12.53
C GLU A 63 16.15 -8.35 13.44
N ARG A 64 16.26 -7.93 14.71
CA ARG A 64 15.23 -7.92 15.77
C ARG A 64 14.72 -6.52 16.12
N ILE A 65 15.02 -5.50 15.32
CA ILE A 65 14.45 -4.15 15.47
C ILE A 65 13.56 -3.90 14.27
N TYR A 66 12.26 -3.70 14.50
CA TYR A 66 11.24 -3.48 13.49
C TYR A 66 10.65 -2.08 13.60
N ASN A 67 10.21 -1.54 12.48
CA ASN A 67 9.36 -0.37 12.40
C ASN A 67 8.19 -0.71 11.47
N MET A 68 7.00 -0.27 11.86
CA MET A 68 5.80 -0.33 11.04
C MET A 68 5.26 1.07 10.88
N ASP A 69 4.75 1.36 9.68
CA ASP A 69 4.03 2.60 9.42
C ASP A 69 2.93 2.37 8.38
N GLU A 70 1.95 3.27 8.39
CA GLU A 70 0.81 3.25 7.48
C GLU A 70 0.82 4.41 6.49
N MET A 71 0.38 4.11 5.27
CA MET A 71 0.12 5.12 4.26
C MET A 71 -1.29 4.98 3.69
N GLY A 72 -1.91 6.10 3.31
CA GLY A 72 -3.01 6.10 2.37
C GLY A 72 -2.49 5.84 0.96
N LEU A 73 -3.26 5.11 0.14
CA LEU A 73 -3.00 4.98 -1.30
C LEU A 73 -4.28 5.21 -2.08
N PHE A 74 -4.23 6.16 -3.02
CA PHE A 74 -5.29 6.35 -4.00
C PHE A 74 -5.01 5.50 -5.24
N TYR A 75 -5.58 4.29 -5.27
CA TYR A 75 -5.21 3.34 -6.31
C TYR A 75 -5.76 3.73 -7.69
N ARG A 76 -6.83 4.52 -7.78
CA ARG A 76 -7.34 5.07 -9.05
C ARG A 76 -6.91 6.52 -9.32
N LEU A 77 -5.73 6.91 -8.85
CA LEU A 77 -5.20 8.25 -9.14
C LEU A 77 -4.82 8.34 -10.63
N GLU A 78 -5.52 9.20 -11.37
CA GLU A 78 -5.15 9.52 -12.74
C GLU A 78 -3.97 10.52 -12.76
N PRO A 79 -2.98 10.35 -13.64
CA PRO A 79 -1.81 11.23 -13.66
C PRO A 79 -2.06 12.66 -14.14
N ASP A 80 -3.30 13.03 -14.46
CA ASP A 80 -3.74 14.38 -14.84
C ASP A 80 -4.81 14.95 -13.91
N GLN A 81 -5.15 14.24 -12.83
CA GLN A 81 -6.17 14.66 -11.86
C GLN A 81 -5.64 14.68 -10.43
N THR A 82 -6.00 15.71 -9.68
CA THR A 82 -5.73 15.81 -8.23
C THR A 82 -6.87 15.25 -7.37
N LEU A 83 -8.02 14.92 -7.98
CA LEU A 83 -9.19 14.39 -7.30
C LEU A 83 -9.24 12.87 -7.40
N ALA A 84 -8.65 12.18 -6.44
CA ALA A 84 -8.74 10.73 -6.37
C ALA A 84 -9.93 10.26 -5.52
N THR A 85 -10.64 9.24 -6.03
CA THR A 85 -11.92 8.80 -5.44
C THR A 85 -11.82 7.53 -4.61
N LYS A 86 -10.87 6.63 -4.91
CA LYS A 86 -10.77 5.32 -4.26
C LYS A 86 -9.50 5.18 -3.43
N ARG A 87 -9.64 5.24 -2.11
CA ARG A 87 -8.56 5.13 -1.14
C ARG A 87 -8.53 3.76 -0.46
N ILE A 88 -7.32 3.26 -0.22
CA ILE A 88 -7.04 2.15 0.71
C ILE A 88 -5.96 2.59 1.70
N SER A 89 -5.84 1.89 2.82
CA SER A 89 -4.71 2.02 3.74
C SER A 89 -3.78 0.82 3.62
N ILE A 90 -2.47 1.06 3.64
CA ILE A 90 -1.44 0.02 3.57
C ILE A 90 -0.51 0.19 4.77
N ALA A 91 -0.33 -0.86 5.56
CA ALA A 91 0.69 -0.91 6.61
C ALA A 91 1.87 -1.77 6.13
N LEU A 92 3.08 -1.21 6.22
CA LEU A 92 4.34 -1.84 5.84
C LEU A 92 5.21 -2.00 7.08
N CYS A 93 5.87 -3.15 7.23
CA CYS A 93 6.71 -3.45 8.38
C CYS A 93 7.97 -4.22 7.96
N ALA A 94 9.13 -3.78 8.41
CA ALA A 94 10.42 -4.39 8.11
C ALA A 94 11.41 -4.18 9.26
N ASN A 95 12.43 -5.04 9.33
CA ASN A 95 13.52 -4.91 10.30
C ASN A 95 14.66 -4.00 9.82
N ALA A 96 15.50 -3.59 10.76
CA ALA A 96 16.55 -2.60 10.56
C ALA A 96 17.64 -3.02 9.57
N ASP A 97 17.93 -4.32 9.46
CA ASP A 97 18.87 -4.85 8.47
C ASP A 97 18.24 -5.16 7.11
N GLY A 98 16.91 -5.01 6.97
CA GLY A 98 16.16 -5.31 5.75
C GLY A 98 16.00 -6.80 5.43
N SER A 99 16.49 -7.72 6.28
CA SER A 99 16.42 -9.17 6.04
C SER A 99 15.02 -9.76 6.19
N HIS A 100 14.08 -8.98 6.71
CA HIS A 100 12.71 -9.39 6.91
C HIS A 100 11.73 -8.25 6.63
N LYS A 101 10.93 -8.45 5.58
CA LYS A 101 9.74 -7.66 5.28
C LYS A 101 8.50 -8.50 5.63
N LEU A 102 7.60 -7.95 6.44
CA LEU A 102 6.30 -8.56 6.73
C LEU A 102 5.41 -8.44 5.50
N LYS A 103 4.40 -9.32 5.39
CA LYS A 103 3.37 -9.17 4.37
C LYS A 103 2.64 -7.83 4.56
N PRO A 104 2.39 -7.05 3.48
CA PRO A 104 1.66 -5.79 3.60
C PRO A 104 0.25 -6.07 4.11
N LEU A 105 -0.20 -5.25 5.07
CA LEU A 105 -1.60 -5.22 5.49
C LEU A 105 -2.34 -4.18 4.65
N ILE A 106 -3.37 -4.60 3.94
CA ILE A 106 -4.19 -3.76 3.08
C ILE A 106 -5.58 -3.66 3.70
N ILE A 107 -6.05 -2.44 3.90
CA ILE A 107 -7.36 -2.13 4.45
C ILE A 107 -8.20 -1.45 3.36
N GLY A 108 -9.20 -2.17 2.86
CA GLY A 108 -10.17 -1.64 1.91
C GLY A 108 -11.52 -1.32 2.54
N LYS A 109 -12.44 -0.79 1.74
CA LYS A 109 -13.81 -0.47 2.15
C LYS A 109 -14.66 -1.72 2.33
N PHE A 110 -14.71 -2.55 1.29
CA PHE A 110 -15.56 -3.74 1.24
C PHE A 110 -14.83 -4.96 1.80
N GLU A 111 -15.53 -5.82 2.53
CA GLU A 111 -14.98 -7.09 3.03
C GLU A 111 -14.63 -8.05 1.89
N LYS A 112 -15.53 -8.13 0.90
CA LYS A 112 -15.42 -9.02 -0.26
C LYS A 112 -15.77 -8.23 -1.52
N PRO A 113 -14.84 -7.42 -2.04
CA PRO A 113 -15.00 -6.81 -3.35
C PRO A 113 -15.38 -7.86 -4.42
N ARG A 114 -16.17 -7.49 -5.42
CA ARG A 114 -16.63 -8.35 -6.53
C ARG A 114 -15.47 -8.95 -7.29
N CYS A 115 -14.39 -8.19 -7.48
CA CYS A 115 -13.14 -8.71 -8.05
C CYS A 115 -12.47 -9.81 -7.21
N PHE A 116 -12.87 -10.03 -5.95
CA PHE A 116 -12.36 -11.16 -5.16
C PHE A 116 -13.15 -12.44 -5.40
N LYS A 117 -14.30 -12.37 -6.08
CA LYS A 117 -15.06 -13.57 -6.43
C LYS A 117 -14.18 -14.51 -7.25
N ASN A 118 -14.20 -15.79 -6.89
CA ASN A 118 -13.38 -16.85 -7.49
C ASN A 118 -11.86 -16.74 -7.25
N ILE A 119 -11.38 -15.72 -6.52
CA ILE A 119 -9.98 -15.56 -6.15
C ILE A 119 -9.74 -16.08 -4.73
N LYS A 120 -8.64 -16.82 -4.55
CA LYS A 120 -8.18 -17.26 -3.22
C LYS A 120 -7.26 -16.20 -2.61
N ILE A 121 -7.86 -15.16 -2.04
CA ILE A 121 -7.14 -14.02 -1.46
C ILE A 121 -6.13 -14.46 -0.38
N GLN A 122 -6.45 -15.49 0.41
CA GLN A 122 -5.53 -16.01 1.43
C GLN A 122 -4.24 -16.62 0.85
N SER A 123 -4.22 -16.94 -0.44
CA SER A 123 -3.03 -17.44 -1.14
C SER A 123 -2.12 -16.33 -1.65
N MET A 124 -2.55 -15.07 -1.58
CA MET A 124 -1.70 -13.93 -1.94
C MET A 124 -0.77 -13.57 -0.77
N PRO A 125 0.47 -13.10 -1.02
CA PRO A 125 1.44 -12.73 0.02
C PRO A 125 1.12 -11.37 0.66
N MET A 126 -0.13 -11.16 1.09
CA MET A 126 -0.62 -9.97 1.77
C MET A 126 -1.68 -10.35 2.80
N THR A 127 -2.04 -9.41 3.69
CA THR A 127 -3.20 -9.54 4.57
C THR A 127 -4.25 -8.53 4.18
N TYR A 128 -5.48 -8.97 3.88
CA TYR A 128 -6.60 -8.07 3.61
C TYR A 128 -7.51 -7.92 4.83
N ARG A 129 -7.91 -6.69 5.13
CA ARG A 129 -8.92 -6.34 6.12
C ARG A 129 -9.82 -5.25 5.54
N ASN A 130 -10.93 -4.97 6.23
CA ASN A 130 -11.85 -3.94 5.78
C ASN A 130 -12.47 -3.16 6.95
N ASN A 131 -12.90 -1.94 6.62
CA ASN A 131 -13.91 -1.18 7.34
C ASN A 131 -14.46 -0.12 6.38
N ALA A 132 -15.64 0.42 6.66
CA ALA A 132 -16.35 1.33 5.75
C ALA A 132 -15.55 2.56 5.31
N LYS A 133 -14.59 3.02 6.14
CA LYS A 133 -13.77 4.20 5.85
C LYS A 133 -12.39 3.84 5.24
N ALA A 134 -12.02 2.57 5.18
CA ALA A 134 -10.72 2.07 4.72
C ALA A 134 -9.51 2.68 5.49
N TRP A 135 -9.64 2.86 6.81
CA TRP A 135 -8.59 3.38 7.69
C TRP A 135 -8.08 2.34 8.68
N MET A 136 -6.88 2.52 9.24
CA MET A 136 -6.48 1.75 10.41
C MET A 136 -7.37 2.12 11.61
N ILE A 137 -7.93 1.10 12.27
CA ILE A 137 -8.69 1.26 13.53
C ILE A 137 -8.07 0.36 14.59
N THR A 138 -8.28 0.68 15.87
CA THR A 138 -7.68 -0.06 17.00
C THR A 138 -7.93 -1.56 16.93
N SER A 139 -9.14 -2.00 16.59
CA SER A 139 -9.44 -3.44 16.52
C SER A 139 -8.69 -4.17 15.40
N LEU A 140 -8.35 -3.48 14.30
CA LEU A 140 -7.53 -4.02 13.20
C LEU A 140 -6.05 -4.03 13.58
N PHE A 141 -5.56 -2.94 14.18
CA PHE A 141 -4.19 -2.85 14.69
C PHE A 141 -3.92 -3.94 15.74
N GLN A 142 -4.82 -4.13 16.71
CA GLN A 142 -4.70 -5.17 17.73
C GLN A 142 -4.71 -6.60 17.15
N LYS A 143 -5.39 -6.82 16.02
CA LYS A 143 -5.32 -8.11 15.30
C LYS A 143 -3.96 -8.25 14.61
N TRP A 144 -3.49 -7.19 13.96
CA TRP A 144 -2.21 -7.18 13.27
C TRP A 144 -1.04 -7.40 14.24
N ILE A 145 -1.00 -6.71 15.38
CA ILE A 145 0.13 -6.82 16.30
C ILE A 145 0.20 -8.18 17.02
N ARG A 146 -0.95 -8.84 17.27
CA ARG A 146 -0.96 -10.23 17.78
C ARG A 146 -0.38 -11.20 16.76
N GLU A 147 -0.71 -11.02 15.48
CA GLU A 147 -0.15 -11.82 14.40
C GLU A 147 1.35 -11.54 14.22
N PHE A 148 1.76 -10.27 14.29
CA PHE A 148 3.15 -9.87 14.30
C PHE A 148 3.93 -10.56 15.42
N ASP A 149 3.43 -10.50 16.67
CA ASP A 149 4.05 -11.14 17.83
C ASP A 149 4.25 -12.65 17.63
N HIS A 150 3.26 -13.33 17.06
CA HIS A 150 3.37 -14.74 16.72
C HIS A 150 4.44 -15.00 15.63
N GLN A 151 4.42 -14.23 14.55
CA GLN A 151 5.34 -14.41 13.42
C GLN A 151 6.79 -14.14 13.81
N VAL A 152 7.06 -13.09 14.58
CA VAL A 152 8.42 -12.78 15.04
C VAL A 152 8.91 -13.79 16.08
N GLY A 153 8.02 -14.31 16.92
CA GLY A 153 8.34 -15.41 17.84
C GLY A 153 8.78 -16.67 17.09
N LEU A 154 8.11 -17.03 15.98
CA LEU A 154 8.53 -18.14 15.14
C LEU A 154 9.86 -17.86 14.43
N LYS A 155 10.02 -16.67 13.84
CA LYS A 155 11.21 -16.30 13.07
C LYS A 155 12.47 -16.25 13.93
N HIS A 156 12.36 -15.68 15.12
CA HIS A 156 13.48 -15.42 16.04
C HIS A 156 13.56 -16.44 17.17
N GLN A 157 12.96 -17.63 16.99
CA GLN A 157 13.09 -18.78 17.91
C GLN A 157 12.71 -18.41 19.36
N GLY A 158 11.68 -17.58 19.52
CA GLY A 158 11.17 -17.11 20.80
C GLY A 158 11.95 -15.95 21.44
N GLN A 159 13.00 -15.45 20.78
CA GLN A 159 13.68 -14.23 21.23
C GLN A 159 12.81 -13.00 20.97
N ARG A 160 12.84 -12.04 21.91
CA ARG A 160 12.04 -10.81 21.81
C ARG A 160 12.59 -9.88 20.74
N VAL A 161 11.70 -9.13 20.09
CA VAL A 161 12.01 -8.07 19.13
C VAL A 161 11.56 -6.72 19.66
N LEU A 162 12.21 -5.66 19.22
CA LEU A 162 11.75 -4.29 19.42
C LEU A 162 10.89 -3.87 18.22
N LEU A 163 9.68 -3.36 18.47
CA LEU A 163 8.83 -2.74 17.45
C LEU A 163 8.66 -1.25 17.75
N LEU A 164 9.14 -0.41 16.83
CA LEU A 164 8.97 1.04 16.86
C LEU A 164 7.69 1.41 16.10
N LEU A 165 6.80 2.16 16.74
CA LEU A 165 5.54 2.64 16.18
C LEU A 165 5.41 4.15 16.37
N ASP A 166 4.73 4.82 15.46
CA ASP A 166 4.26 6.18 15.70
C ASP A 166 3.18 6.21 16.80
N ASN A 167 2.94 7.39 17.37
CA ASN A 167 1.95 7.58 18.44
C ASN A 167 0.55 7.91 17.87
N CYS A 168 0.08 7.09 16.93
CA CYS A 168 -1.25 7.23 16.34
C CYS A 168 -2.35 6.74 17.29
N SER A 169 -3.51 7.42 17.28
CA SER A 169 -4.66 7.07 18.12
C SER A 169 -5.21 5.66 17.91
N SER A 170 -4.99 5.04 16.74
CA SER A 170 -5.35 3.65 16.48
C SER A 170 -4.42 2.65 17.17
N HIS A 171 -3.20 3.03 17.53
CA HIS A 171 -2.14 2.12 18.00
C HIS A 171 -2.23 1.82 19.50
N LYS A 172 -3.42 1.40 19.95
CA LYS A 172 -3.65 1.06 21.36
C LYS A 172 -3.36 -0.40 21.65
N LEU A 173 -2.62 -0.62 22.75
CA LEU A 173 -2.25 -1.95 23.26
C LEU A 173 -3.16 -2.42 24.41
N ASP A 174 -4.26 -1.71 24.68
CA ASP A 174 -5.13 -1.99 25.83
C ASP A 174 -5.58 -3.45 25.86
N GLY A 175 -5.31 -4.12 27.00
CA GLY A 175 -5.66 -5.52 27.20
C GLY A 175 -4.83 -6.53 26.39
N LEU A 176 -3.71 -6.11 25.79
CA LEU A 176 -2.78 -7.00 25.09
C LEU A 176 -1.59 -7.39 25.96
N THR A 177 -1.25 -8.68 25.92
CA THR A 177 0.03 -9.19 26.40
C THR A 177 0.77 -9.82 25.22
N LEU A 178 1.86 -9.18 24.82
CA LEU A 178 2.75 -9.65 23.75
C LEU A 178 3.90 -10.45 24.37
N ARG A 179 4.19 -11.63 23.83
CA ARG A 179 5.21 -12.53 24.41
C ARG A 179 6.59 -12.29 23.84
N TYR A 180 6.64 -11.89 22.57
CA TYR A 180 7.86 -11.82 21.77
C TYR A 180 8.16 -10.40 21.28
N THR A 181 7.34 -9.42 21.65
CA THR A 181 7.47 -8.06 21.17
C THR A 181 7.57 -7.09 22.34
N ASP A 182 8.55 -6.20 22.28
CA ASP A 182 8.63 -4.97 23.06
C ASP A 182 8.22 -3.82 22.15
N VAL A 183 7.12 -3.14 22.50
CA VAL A 183 6.64 -2.00 21.72
C VAL A 183 7.20 -0.71 22.30
N HIS A 184 7.74 0.14 21.44
CA HIS A 184 8.14 1.48 21.80
C HIS A 184 7.48 2.50 20.87
N PHE A 185 6.68 3.38 21.47
CA PHE A 185 6.07 4.49 20.75
C PHE A 185 7.07 5.61 20.58
N LEU A 186 7.25 6.04 19.34
CA LEU A 186 8.00 7.22 18.98
C LEU A 186 7.27 8.47 19.52
N PRO A 187 7.99 9.57 19.82
CA PRO A 187 7.35 10.80 20.23
C PRO A 187 6.27 11.27 19.25
N PRO A 188 5.25 12.02 19.71
CA PRO A 188 4.24 12.58 18.83
C PRO A 188 4.85 13.57 17.85
N ASN A 189 4.21 13.73 16.67
CA ASN A 189 4.65 14.63 15.59
C ASN A 189 6.10 14.39 15.13
N THR A 190 6.52 13.12 15.17
CA THR A 190 7.86 12.76 14.74
C THR A 190 7.89 12.68 13.23
N THR A 191 8.79 13.45 12.62
CA THR A 191 8.97 13.46 11.17
C THR A 191 9.69 12.21 10.68
N SER A 192 9.79 12.05 9.36
CA SER A 192 10.69 11.10 8.68
C SER A 192 12.12 11.07 9.24
N LYS A 193 12.57 12.12 9.96
CA LYS A 193 13.84 12.16 10.69
C LYS A 193 14.05 10.98 11.65
N ILE A 194 13.01 10.40 12.25
CA ILE A 194 13.16 9.26 13.19
C ILE A 194 12.25 8.06 12.92
N ARG A 195 11.44 8.11 11.86
CA ARG A 195 10.57 7.00 11.42
C ARG A 195 11.20 6.32 10.20
N PRO A 196 11.81 5.13 10.33
CA PRO A 196 12.51 4.46 9.23
C PRO A 196 11.65 4.23 7.99
N MET A 197 10.38 3.87 8.13
CA MET A 197 9.48 3.69 6.98
C MET A 197 9.29 4.98 6.18
N ASP A 198 9.14 6.10 6.87
CA ASP A 198 9.03 7.43 6.26
C ASP A 198 10.35 8.04 5.82
N ALA A 199 11.48 7.49 6.26
CA ALA A 199 12.81 7.95 5.88
C ALA A 199 13.20 7.55 4.44
N GLY A 200 12.30 6.89 3.70
CA GLY A 200 12.47 6.61 2.27
C GLY A 200 11.88 5.28 1.80
N VAL A 201 11.55 4.35 2.70
CA VAL A 201 11.00 3.04 2.32
C VAL A 201 9.62 3.18 1.68
N ILE A 202 8.73 3.98 2.27
CA ILE A 202 7.40 4.27 1.71
C ILE A 202 7.53 5.00 0.36
N MET A 203 8.50 5.90 0.22
CA MET A 203 8.75 6.59 -1.05
C MET A 203 9.19 5.62 -2.15
N SER A 204 10.15 4.74 -1.85
CA SER A 204 10.59 3.68 -2.77
C SER A 204 9.41 2.77 -3.14
N PHE A 205 8.61 2.35 -2.16
CA PHE A 205 7.39 1.59 -2.40
C PHE A 205 6.45 2.29 -3.39
N LYS A 206 6.16 3.58 -3.18
CA LYS A 206 5.31 4.38 -4.07
C LYS A 206 5.88 4.44 -5.49
N ARG A 207 7.19 4.65 -5.65
CA ARG A 207 7.86 4.65 -6.98
C ARG A 207 7.60 3.36 -7.74
N HIS A 208 7.81 2.21 -7.09
CA HIS A 208 7.57 0.90 -7.69
C HIS A 208 6.08 0.66 -8.02
N TYR A 209 5.17 1.09 -7.13
CA TYR A 209 3.73 0.99 -7.34
C TYR A 209 3.28 1.85 -8.55
N HIS A 210 3.62 3.14 -8.54
CA HIS A 210 3.21 4.09 -9.57
C HIS A 210 3.85 3.77 -10.92
N ARG A 211 5.08 3.25 -10.95
CA ARG A 211 5.66 2.69 -12.18
C ARG A 211 4.79 1.59 -12.79
N SER A 212 4.30 0.66 -11.97
CA SER A 212 3.43 -0.42 -12.44
C SER A 212 2.06 0.12 -12.90
N HIS A 213 1.55 1.14 -12.22
CA HIS A 213 0.31 1.81 -12.58
C HIS A 213 0.41 2.53 -13.93
N VAL A 214 1.45 3.33 -14.16
CA VAL A 214 1.65 4.06 -15.42
C VAL A 214 1.91 3.09 -16.58
N ARG A 215 2.66 2.00 -16.36
CA ARG A 215 2.83 0.95 -17.37
C ARG A 215 1.51 0.26 -17.75
N LEU A 216 0.57 0.12 -16.82
CA LEU A 216 -0.77 -0.40 -17.13
C LEU A 216 -1.54 0.59 -18.01
N LEU A 217 -1.50 1.88 -17.66
CA LEU A 217 -2.11 2.95 -18.46
C LEU A 217 -1.55 2.97 -19.89
N LEU A 218 -0.21 2.90 -20.04
CA LEU A 218 0.45 2.87 -21.34
C LEU A 218 -0.05 1.71 -22.20
N ARG A 219 -0.04 0.48 -21.67
CA ARG A 219 -0.54 -0.69 -22.40
C ARG A 219 -2.00 -0.56 -22.81
N TYR A 220 -2.82 0.09 -21.97
CA TYR A 220 -4.23 0.32 -22.26
C TYR A 220 -4.42 1.31 -23.40
N VAL A 221 -3.62 2.39 -23.42
CA VAL A 221 -3.59 3.40 -24.48
C VAL A 221 -3.01 2.85 -25.78
N GLU A 222 -1.93 2.07 -25.73
CA GLU A 222 -1.33 1.39 -26.88
C GLU A 222 -2.31 0.41 -27.55
N ALA A 223 -3.24 -0.17 -26.78
CA ALA A 223 -4.33 -0.98 -27.29
C ALA A 223 -5.47 -0.16 -27.95
N GLY A 224 -5.32 1.16 -28.05
CA GLY A 224 -6.26 2.07 -28.71
C GLY A 224 -7.37 2.62 -27.81
N ASN A 225 -7.29 2.42 -26.49
CA ASN A 225 -8.27 2.96 -25.53
C ASN A 225 -7.84 4.33 -24.99
N ARG A 226 -8.75 5.06 -24.35
CA ARG A 226 -8.41 6.32 -23.67
C ARG A 226 -7.97 6.04 -22.23
N ALA A 227 -6.96 6.76 -21.75
CA ALA A 227 -6.45 6.58 -20.37
C ALA A 227 -7.56 6.75 -19.30
N GLU A 228 -8.43 7.74 -19.49
CA GLU A 228 -9.60 8.07 -18.64
C GLU A 228 -10.59 6.90 -18.49
N ASP A 229 -10.63 5.98 -19.46
CA ASP A 229 -11.56 4.84 -19.43
C ASP A 229 -11.02 3.67 -18.59
N LEU A 230 -9.74 3.71 -18.19
CA LEU A 230 -9.14 2.64 -17.39
C LEU A 230 -9.67 2.68 -15.96
N ARG A 231 -10.49 1.68 -15.62
CA ARG A 231 -10.97 1.47 -14.25
C ARG A 231 -10.17 0.39 -13.56
N MET A 232 -9.09 0.77 -12.87
CA MET A 232 -8.33 -0.20 -12.08
C MET A 232 -9.12 -0.65 -10.85
N ASP A 233 -9.35 -1.95 -10.71
CA ASP A 233 -9.96 -2.53 -9.51
C ASP A 233 -8.94 -2.72 -8.37
N ILE A 234 -9.45 -2.98 -7.17
CA ILE A 234 -8.61 -3.20 -5.98
C ILE A 234 -7.76 -4.47 -6.07
N LEU A 235 -8.19 -5.51 -6.80
CA LEU A 235 -7.39 -6.72 -6.99
C LEU A 235 -6.13 -6.41 -7.81
N GLN A 236 -6.25 -5.60 -8.85
CA GLN A 236 -5.13 -5.13 -9.66
C GLN A 236 -4.20 -4.23 -8.84
N ALA A 237 -4.75 -3.33 -8.02
CA ALA A 237 -3.96 -2.54 -7.06
C ALA A 237 -3.18 -3.43 -6.08
N ILE A 238 -3.82 -4.46 -5.52
CA ILE A 238 -3.20 -5.44 -4.62
C ILE A 238 -2.02 -6.15 -5.29
N ARG A 239 -2.16 -6.52 -6.56
CA ARG A 239 -1.05 -7.15 -7.32
C ARG A 239 0.14 -6.21 -7.43
N PHE A 240 -0.09 -4.92 -7.69
CA PHE A 240 0.97 -3.90 -7.72
C PHE A 240 1.58 -3.65 -6.36
N ILE A 241 0.79 -3.63 -5.28
CA ILE A 241 1.30 -3.50 -3.91
C ILE A 241 2.24 -4.66 -3.56
N ILE A 242 1.82 -5.89 -3.85
CA ILE A 242 2.65 -7.09 -3.62
C ILE A 242 3.95 -7.01 -4.41
N GLN A 243 3.87 -6.64 -5.69
CA GLN A 243 5.04 -6.53 -6.55
C GLN A 243 5.98 -5.42 -6.05
N ALA A 244 5.47 -4.21 -5.83
CA ALA A 244 6.24 -3.07 -5.36
C ALA A 244 6.93 -3.37 -4.02
N TRP A 245 6.21 -3.95 -3.07
CA TRP A 245 6.81 -4.35 -1.80
C TRP A 245 7.88 -5.43 -1.95
N GLY A 246 7.71 -6.35 -2.90
CA GLY A 246 8.71 -7.37 -3.24
C GLY A 246 10.01 -6.78 -3.82
N GLU A 247 9.89 -5.75 -4.67
CA GLU A 247 10.99 -5.13 -5.41
C GLU A 247 11.92 -4.26 -4.54
N ILE A 248 11.48 -3.78 -3.37
CA ILE A 248 12.32 -2.97 -2.48
C ILE A 248 13.53 -3.78 -2.00
N ASN A 249 14.73 -3.31 -2.34
CA ASN A 249 15.99 -3.93 -1.92
C ASN A 249 16.17 -3.76 -0.39
N PRO A 250 16.58 -4.82 0.36
CA PRO A 250 16.98 -4.71 1.76
C PRO A 250 17.94 -3.55 2.07
N GLU A 251 18.79 -3.17 1.12
CA GLU A 251 19.69 -2.02 1.21
C GLU A 251 18.97 -0.68 1.35
N VAL A 252 17.86 -0.48 0.63
CA VAL A 252 17.01 0.72 0.78
C VAL A 252 16.52 0.82 2.22
N VAL A 253 16.06 -0.30 2.79
CA VAL A 253 15.60 -0.37 4.18
C VAL A 253 16.75 0.00 5.12
N ARG A 254 17.90 -0.67 5.02
CA ARG A 254 19.09 -0.37 5.85
C ARG A 254 19.50 1.09 5.79
N ASN A 255 19.52 1.68 4.60
CA ASN A 255 19.89 3.07 4.42
C ASN A 255 18.89 4.02 5.10
N CYS A 256 17.58 3.75 4.99
CA CYS A 256 16.54 4.52 5.68
C CYS A 256 16.73 4.46 7.20
N TRP A 257 16.96 3.27 7.77
CA TRP A 257 17.26 3.11 9.19
C TRP A 257 18.52 3.87 9.61
N TRP A 258 19.58 3.82 8.81
CA TRP A 258 20.81 4.59 9.05
C TRP A 258 20.55 6.11 9.04
N HIS A 259 19.81 6.62 8.06
CA HIS A 259 19.49 8.04 7.94
C HIS A 259 18.74 8.62 9.14
N THR A 260 17.92 7.81 9.81
CA THR A 260 17.20 8.25 11.02
C THR A 260 18.10 8.48 12.23
N LYS A 261 19.33 7.94 12.23
CA LYS A 261 20.29 8.03 13.34
C LYS A 261 19.82 7.44 14.67
N ILE A 262 18.74 6.65 14.67
CA ILE A 262 18.22 5.98 15.87
C ILE A 262 18.99 4.71 16.23
N LEU A 263 19.77 4.18 15.30
CA LEU A 263 20.67 3.06 15.55
C LEU A 263 21.98 3.53 16.22
N PRO A 264 22.66 2.67 17.00
CA PRO A 264 23.96 2.98 17.59
C PRO A 264 25.05 3.35 16.57
N ASP A 265 25.97 4.25 16.94
CA ASP A 265 26.97 4.83 16.03
C ASP A 265 28.07 3.82 15.58
N ASP A 266 28.21 2.68 16.26
CA ASP A 266 29.15 1.59 15.97
C ASP A 266 28.65 0.61 14.88
N VAL A 267 27.39 0.73 14.46
CA VAL A 267 26.77 -0.05 13.37
C VAL A 267 27.23 0.45 11.98
N ASN A 268 28.22 1.35 11.93
CA ASN A 268 28.73 2.02 10.72
C ASN A 268 29.61 1.08 9.84
N VAL A 269 29.03 -0.02 9.37
CA VAL A 269 29.65 -0.86 8.33
C VAL A 269 29.46 -0.16 6.99
N ASP A 270 30.55 0.25 6.32
CA ASP A 270 30.73 0.64 4.90
C ASP A 270 29.49 0.92 3.99
N LEU A 271 28.45 1.61 4.49
CA LEU A 271 27.21 1.89 3.74
C LEU A 271 27.38 2.99 2.68
N ARG A 272 28.52 3.71 2.66
CA ARG A 272 28.71 4.86 1.77
C ARG A 272 28.71 4.48 0.28
N ASN A 273 29.40 3.40 -0.08
CA ASN A 273 29.43 2.94 -1.47
C ASN A 273 28.09 2.31 -1.89
N VAL A 274 27.42 1.63 -0.96
CA VAL A 274 26.09 1.03 -1.20
C VAL A 274 25.02 2.11 -1.39
N SER A 275 25.11 3.22 -0.65
CA SER A 275 24.18 4.35 -0.75
C SER A 275 24.17 4.97 -2.15
N GLU A 276 25.33 5.16 -2.79
CA GLU A 276 25.41 5.74 -4.15
C GLU A 276 24.71 4.86 -5.19
N ASP A 277 24.95 3.54 -5.16
CA ASP A 277 24.32 2.58 -6.09
C ASP A 277 22.80 2.49 -5.89
N ILE A 278 22.32 2.51 -4.63
CA ILE A 278 20.88 2.57 -4.33
C ILE A 278 20.28 3.86 -4.89
N HIS A 279 20.90 5.00 -4.64
CA HIS A 279 20.40 6.29 -5.13
C HIS A 279 20.31 6.32 -6.66
N GLN A 280 21.30 5.75 -7.36
CA GLN A 280 21.24 5.60 -8.81
C GLN A 280 20.06 4.72 -9.25
N ASN A 281 19.87 3.54 -8.66
CA ASN A 281 18.79 2.63 -9.04
C ASN A 281 17.40 3.25 -8.77
N GLU A 282 17.24 3.89 -7.62
CA GLU A 282 16.02 4.61 -7.25
C GLU A 282 15.73 5.80 -8.18
N ASN A 283 16.77 6.52 -8.63
CA ASN A 283 16.62 7.57 -9.64
C ASN A 283 16.24 7.00 -11.00
N LEU A 284 16.79 5.85 -11.41
CA LEU A 284 16.40 5.19 -12.66
C LEU A 284 14.91 4.80 -12.66
N VAL A 285 14.37 4.33 -11.53
CA VAL A 285 12.93 4.03 -11.41
C VAL A 285 12.09 5.31 -11.53
N LEU A 286 12.57 6.43 -10.97
CA LEU A 286 11.90 7.73 -11.06
C LEU A 286 11.95 8.29 -12.49
N ASP A 287 13.09 8.21 -13.16
CA ASP A 287 13.28 8.63 -14.55
C ASP A 287 12.38 7.80 -15.48
N GLU A 288 12.35 6.47 -15.29
CA GLU A 288 11.45 5.58 -16.01
C GLU A 288 9.97 5.95 -15.80
N LEU A 289 9.59 6.32 -14.57
CA LEU A 289 8.24 6.80 -14.28
C LEU A 289 7.95 8.11 -15.00
N ALA A 290 8.89 9.06 -15.00
CA ALA A 290 8.74 10.36 -15.66
C ALA A 290 8.63 10.22 -17.19
N ASP A 291 9.42 9.32 -17.78
CA ASP A 291 9.36 9.00 -19.20
C ASP A 291 8.02 8.34 -19.55
N ALA A 292 7.60 7.36 -18.75
CA ALA A 292 6.31 6.69 -18.94
C ALA A 292 5.11 7.65 -18.83
N LEU A 293 5.18 8.65 -17.93
CA LEU A 293 4.16 9.70 -17.81
C LEU A 293 4.15 10.62 -19.05
N ARG A 294 5.31 10.91 -19.61
CA ARG A 294 5.45 11.72 -20.83
C ARG A 294 4.86 11.01 -22.04
N ASP A 295 5.09 9.70 -22.14
CA ASP A 295 4.61 8.86 -23.24
C ASP A 295 3.08 8.70 -23.27
N LEU A 296 2.40 8.90 -22.13
CA LEU A 296 0.92 8.95 -22.10
C LEU A 296 0.34 10.15 -22.86
N ASN A 297 1.13 11.19 -23.14
CA ASN A 297 0.73 12.38 -23.87
C ASN A 297 -0.57 13.02 -23.35
N LEU A 298 -0.71 13.07 -22.02
CA LEU A 298 -1.88 13.66 -21.35
C LEU A 298 -1.91 15.18 -21.55
N PRO A 299 -3.09 15.83 -21.49
CA PRO A 299 -3.19 17.28 -21.66
C PRO A 299 -2.49 18.07 -20.55
N TYR A 300 -2.53 17.56 -19.32
CA TYR A 300 -1.97 18.21 -18.13
C TYR A 300 -1.32 17.17 -17.20
N PRO A 301 -0.20 16.53 -17.60
CA PRO A 301 0.42 15.49 -16.81
C PRO A 301 1.05 16.08 -15.54
N MET A 302 0.81 15.39 -14.42
CA MET A 302 1.47 15.61 -13.15
C MET A 302 2.96 15.28 -13.26
N GLN A 303 3.81 16.03 -12.55
CA GLN A 303 5.23 15.65 -12.43
C GLN A 303 5.35 14.38 -11.59
N ALA A 304 6.39 13.57 -11.85
CA ALA A 304 6.58 12.31 -11.14
C ALA A 304 6.66 12.52 -9.61
N GLU A 305 7.29 13.60 -9.17
CA GLU A 305 7.41 13.96 -7.75
C GLU A 305 6.05 14.33 -7.12
N GLU A 306 5.18 15.00 -7.87
CA GLU A 306 3.83 15.35 -7.41
C GLU A 306 2.94 14.10 -7.35
N PHE A 307 3.07 13.20 -8.33
CA PHE A 307 2.34 11.93 -8.39
C PHE A 307 2.67 10.98 -7.24
N LEU A 308 3.89 11.06 -6.71
CA LEU A 308 4.34 10.28 -5.56
C LEU A 308 3.96 10.91 -4.21
N ASN A 309 3.68 12.22 -4.18
CA ASN A 309 3.53 12.99 -2.96
C ASN A 309 2.18 13.70 -2.87
N LEU A 310 1.09 12.95 -3.01
CA LEU A 310 -0.24 13.47 -2.73
C LEU A 310 -0.40 13.80 -1.24
N PRO A 311 -0.66 15.06 -0.87
CA PRO A 311 -0.88 15.43 0.52
C PRO A 311 -2.03 14.67 1.19
N GLU A 312 -3.05 14.30 0.43
CA GLU A 312 -4.24 13.58 0.90
C GLU A 312 -3.93 12.17 1.38
N GLU A 313 -2.83 11.57 0.89
CA GLU A 313 -2.38 10.24 1.33
C GLU A 313 -1.73 10.25 2.70
N ASN A 314 -1.24 11.41 3.14
CA ASN A 314 -0.58 11.61 4.44
C ASN A 314 -1.56 12.00 5.55
N ILE A 315 -2.85 12.09 5.27
CA ILE A 315 -3.87 12.34 6.29
C ILE A 315 -3.96 11.09 7.17
N VAL A 316 -3.95 11.25 8.50
CA VAL A 316 -4.18 10.19 9.49
C VAL A 316 -5.58 10.36 10.10
N TYR A 317 -6.34 9.27 10.22
CA TYR A 317 -7.64 9.30 10.89
C TYR A 317 -7.48 9.56 12.39
N LYS A 318 -7.94 10.72 12.87
CA LYS A 318 -8.01 11.02 14.30
C LYS A 318 -9.35 10.55 14.83
N VAL A 319 -9.34 9.56 15.72
CA VAL A 319 -10.54 9.12 16.46
C VAL A 319 -10.94 10.27 17.41
N PRO A 320 -12.17 10.79 17.34
CA PRO A 320 -12.65 11.80 18.30
C PRO A 320 -12.76 11.22 19.72
N GLU A 321 -12.63 12.06 20.76
CA GLU A 321 -12.66 11.64 22.18
C GLU A 321 -13.95 10.90 22.60
N ASP A 322 -13.84 10.17 23.71
CA ASP A 322 -14.57 8.96 24.12
C ASP A 322 -16.11 8.96 24.01
N ASP A 323 -16.78 10.11 24.08
CA ASP A 323 -18.24 10.20 23.96
C ASP A 323 -18.74 9.96 22.53
N LYS A 324 -17.91 10.27 21.52
CA LYS A 324 -18.20 9.95 20.10
C LYS A 324 -17.87 8.51 19.74
N ILE A 325 -17.03 7.84 20.53
CA ILE A 325 -16.61 6.45 20.29
C ILE A 325 -17.78 5.49 20.51
N ILE A 326 -18.60 5.73 21.55
CA ILE A 326 -19.77 4.89 21.82
C ILE A 326 -20.84 5.09 20.73
N GLU A 327 -21.12 6.32 20.30
CA GLU A 327 -22.08 6.55 19.22
C GLU A 327 -21.62 5.95 17.89
N GLU A 328 -20.33 6.09 17.53
CA GLU A 328 -19.78 5.57 16.28
C GLU A 328 -19.63 4.03 16.29
N LEU A 329 -19.29 3.42 17.43
CA LEU A 329 -19.30 1.96 17.62
C LEU A 329 -20.73 1.42 17.64
N VAL A 330 -21.67 2.08 18.32
CA VAL A 330 -23.09 1.70 18.33
C VAL A 330 -23.69 1.83 16.93
N TYR A 331 -23.27 2.83 16.14
CA TYR A 331 -23.63 2.97 14.74
C TYR A 331 -23.04 1.85 13.87
N LEU A 332 -21.74 1.54 14.03
CA LEU A 332 -21.05 0.44 13.34
C LEU A 332 -21.62 -0.95 13.66
N PHE A 333 -22.07 -1.18 14.90
CA PHE A 333 -22.64 -2.46 15.34
C PHE A 333 -24.16 -2.57 15.13
N LYS A 334 -24.91 -1.45 15.05
CA LYS A 334 -26.36 -1.46 14.79
C LYS A 334 -26.71 -1.38 13.30
N ASN A 335 -25.83 -0.82 12.45
CA ASN A 335 -26.10 -0.65 11.01
C ASN A 335 -25.52 -1.75 10.12
N THR A 336 -25.18 -2.93 10.67
CA THR A 336 -25.06 -4.15 9.85
C THR A 336 -26.38 -4.50 9.14
N ASP A 337 -27.51 -3.95 9.59
CA ASP A 337 -28.79 -4.02 8.91
C ASP A 337 -29.45 -2.62 8.90
N LYS A 338 -29.32 -1.92 7.76
CA LYS A 338 -30.06 -0.72 7.29
C LYS A 338 -29.39 0.66 7.41
N GLU A 339 -29.17 1.19 6.20
CA GLU A 339 -29.24 2.58 5.74
C GLU A 339 -28.24 3.57 6.34
N ASN A 340 -27.08 3.65 5.69
CA ASN A 340 -26.23 4.84 5.69
C ASN A 340 -26.67 5.77 4.55
N THR A 341 -27.13 6.98 4.89
CA THR A 341 -27.45 8.06 3.95
C THR A 341 -26.20 8.89 3.57
N ASP A 342 -25.05 8.24 3.43
CA ASP A 342 -24.02 8.65 2.48
C ASP A 342 -24.26 7.74 1.29
N LEU A 343 -24.60 8.25 0.10
CA LEU A 343 -24.85 7.45 -1.12
C LEU A 343 -23.95 6.21 -1.10
N GLU A 344 -24.51 5.04 -0.79
CA GLU A 344 -23.72 3.84 -0.54
C GLU A 344 -22.86 3.61 -1.76
N GLU A 345 -21.58 3.91 -1.64
CA GLU A 345 -20.64 3.73 -2.73
C GLU A 345 -20.68 2.24 -3.07
N ILE A 346 -21.25 1.92 -4.22
CA ILE A 346 -21.38 0.54 -4.67
C ILE A 346 -20.00 0.08 -5.15
N ASP A 347 -19.68 -1.18 -4.86
CA ASP A 347 -18.52 -1.82 -5.45
C ASP A 347 -18.70 -1.98 -6.96
N ASP A 348 -17.95 -1.15 -7.69
CA ASP A 348 -17.93 -1.06 -9.14
C ASP A 348 -16.86 -1.95 -9.79
N SER A 349 -16.23 -2.85 -9.03
CA SER A 349 -15.32 -3.85 -9.58
C SER A 349 -16.08 -4.99 -10.28
N ASP A 350 -15.45 -5.55 -11.32
CA ASP A 350 -15.99 -6.69 -12.04
C ASP A 350 -15.68 -8.00 -11.33
N GLU A 351 -16.58 -8.99 -11.48
CA GLU A 351 -16.33 -10.33 -10.98
C GLU A 351 -15.32 -11.07 -11.87
N ILE A 352 -14.32 -11.70 -11.26
CA ILE A 352 -13.34 -12.47 -12.03
C ILE A 352 -13.95 -13.83 -12.42
N PRO A 353 -13.96 -14.20 -13.71
CA PRO A 353 -14.48 -15.48 -14.15
C PRO A 353 -13.63 -16.66 -13.65
N VAL A 354 -14.27 -17.81 -13.41
CA VAL A 354 -13.54 -19.05 -13.08
C VAL A 354 -12.78 -19.53 -14.31
N ILE A 355 -11.45 -19.66 -14.19
CA ILE A 355 -10.61 -20.23 -15.24
C ILE A 355 -10.65 -21.75 -15.16
N SER A 356 -10.99 -22.42 -16.27
CA SER A 356 -11.01 -23.88 -16.34
C SER A 356 -9.60 -24.47 -16.32
N THR A 357 -9.47 -25.71 -15.81
CA THR A 357 -8.18 -26.44 -15.83
C THR A 357 -7.68 -26.66 -17.25
N SER A 358 -8.57 -26.85 -18.22
CA SER A 358 -8.20 -27.02 -19.64
C SER A 358 -7.64 -25.73 -20.24
N THR A 359 -8.27 -24.58 -19.97
CA THR A 359 -7.76 -23.26 -20.39
C THR A 359 -6.38 -23.01 -19.79
N ALA A 360 -6.21 -23.26 -18.49
CA ALA A 360 -4.93 -23.08 -17.81
C ALA A 360 -3.80 -23.95 -18.39
N ILE A 361 -4.09 -25.21 -18.73
CA ILE A 361 -3.12 -26.12 -19.37
C ILE A 361 -2.76 -25.62 -20.78
N ALA A 362 -3.75 -25.21 -21.58
CA ALA A 362 -3.50 -24.71 -22.93
C ALA A 362 -2.64 -23.44 -22.92
N SER A 363 -2.95 -22.48 -22.05
CA SER A 363 -2.14 -21.27 -21.86
C SER A 363 -0.71 -21.60 -21.40
N LEU A 364 -0.54 -22.58 -20.50
CA LEU A 364 0.77 -22.99 -20.01
C LEU A 364 1.62 -23.65 -21.11
N GLU A 365 1.00 -24.38 -22.03
CA GLU A 365 1.69 -24.96 -23.19
C GLU A 365 2.22 -23.87 -24.14
N THR A 366 1.43 -22.82 -24.38
CA THR A 366 1.91 -21.65 -25.14
C THR A 366 3.15 -21.03 -24.49
N VAL A 367 3.14 -20.85 -23.17
CA VAL A 367 4.30 -20.33 -22.42
C VAL A 367 5.50 -21.27 -22.53
N ARG A 368 5.28 -22.58 -22.41
CA ARG A 368 6.33 -23.59 -22.56
C ARG A 368 7.00 -23.50 -23.93
N MET A 369 6.19 -23.44 -24.99
CA MET A 369 6.69 -23.35 -26.37
C MET A 369 7.48 -22.06 -26.61
N PHE A 370 7.02 -20.94 -26.04
CA PHE A 370 7.77 -19.69 -26.09
C PHE A 370 9.14 -19.81 -25.39
N LEU A 371 9.18 -20.39 -24.17
CA LEU A 371 10.43 -20.55 -23.42
C LEU A 371 11.45 -21.45 -24.14
N LEU A 372 11.00 -22.50 -24.82
CA LEU A 372 11.87 -23.38 -25.61
C LEU A 372 12.54 -22.66 -26.80
N GLN A 373 12.05 -21.49 -27.20
CA GLN A 373 12.62 -20.65 -28.26
C GLN A 373 13.61 -19.60 -27.71
N GLN A 374 13.74 -19.46 -26.39
CA GLN A 374 14.63 -18.48 -25.76
C GLN A 374 15.96 -19.12 -25.34
N GLU A 375 17.03 -18.34 -25.38
CA GLU A 375 18.31 -18.72 -24.78
C GLU A 375 18.20 -18.71 -23.24
N ASN A 376 18.98 -19.55 -22.56
CA ASN A 376 19.07 -19.63 -21.09
C ASN A 376 17.73 -19.91 -20.36
N ALA A 377 16.78 -20.59 -21.00
CA ALA A 377 15.44 -20.81 -20.45
C ALA A 377 15.23 -22.11 -19.66
N GLU A 378 16.28 -22.92 -19.46
CA GLU A 378 16.16 -24.29 -18.91
C GLU A 378 15.47 -24.33 -17.53
N GLU A 379 15.81 -23.40 -16.63
CA GLU A 379 15.22 -23.34 -15.30
C GLU A 379 13.73 -22.98 -15.33
N TYR A 380 13.34 -22.05 -16.21
CA TYR A 380 11.94 -21.66 -16.38
C TYR A 380 11.11 -22.80 -16.99
N VAL A 381 11.67 -23.56 -17.93
CA VAL A 381 11.02 -24.76 -18.48
C VAL A 381 10.79 -25.82 -17.37
N LYS A 382 11.76 -26.02 -16.47
CA LYS A 382 11.59 -26.90 -15.30
C LYS A 382 10.47 -26.41 -14.37
N LEU A 383 10.37 -25.10 -14.15
CA LEU A 383 9.31 -24.51 -13.33
C LEU A 383 7.92 -24.71 -13.96
N VAL A 384 7.81 -24.49 -15.28
CA VAL A 384 6.58 -24.77 -16.04
C VAL A 384 6.16 -26.23 -15.87
N GLY A 385 7.09 -27.19 -15.94
CA GLY A 385 6.79 -28.60 -15.70
C GLY A 385 6.23 -28.90 -14.30
N LYS A 386 6.71 -28.18 -13.26
CA LYS A 386 6.16 -28.30 -11.90
C LYS A 386 4.72 -27.78 -11.82
N ILE A 387 4.43 -26.65 -12.49
CA ILE A 387 3.08 -26.07 -12.55
C ILE A 387 2.14 -26.99 -13.33
N GLU A 388 2.60 -27.55 -14.45
CA GLU A 388 1.83 -28.48 -15.27
C GLU A 388 1.41 -29.71 -14.46
N LYS A 389 2.34 -30.28 -13.67
CA LYS A 389 2.05 -31.41 -12.78
C LYS A 389 0.95 -31.05 -11.77
N PHE A 390 1.01 -29.86 -11.18
CA PHE A 390 -0.03 -29.37 -10.27
C PHE A 390 -1.41 -29.25 -10.97
N PHE A 391 -1.46 -28.68 -12.17
CA PHE A 391 -2.71 -28.57 -12.95
C PHE A 391 -3.27 -29.95 -13.33
N ARG A 392 -2.42 -30.90 -13.73
CA ARG A 392 -2.83 -32.27 -14.05
C ARG A 392 -3.42 -32.98 -12.84
N VAL A 393 -2.80 -32.87 -11.66
CA VAL A 393 -3.35 -33.43 -10.42
C VAL A 393 -4.73 -32.83 -10.10
N LYS A 394 -4.89 -31.51 -10.22
CA LYS A 394 -6.18 -30.83 -10.06
C LYS A 394 -7.23 -31.34 -11.05
N LYS A 395 -6.86 -31.49 -12.33
CA LYS A 395 -7.75 -32.02 -13.37
C LYS A 395 -8.17 -33.45 -13.08
N THR A 396 -7.24 -34.33 -12.72
CA THR A 396 -7.55 -35.71 -12.33
C THR A 396 -8.46 -35.77 -11.11
N ASN A 397 -8.22 -34.92 -10.10
CA ASN A 397 -9.07 -34.87 -8.90
C ASN A 397 -10.47 -34.35 -9.22
N SER A 398 -10.62 -33.40 -10.16
CA SER A 398 -11.94 -32.94 -10.61
C SER A 398 -12.71 -33.97 -11.44
N LEU A 399 -12.01 -34.96 -12.02
CA LEU A 399 -12.61 -36.07 -12.76
C LEU A 399 -12.96 -37.27 -11.86
N ARG A 400 -12.48 -37.28 -10.60
CA ARG A 400 -12.86 -38.30 -9.62
C ARG A 400 -14.24 -37.94 -9.07
N GLN A 401 -15.24 -38.71 -9.44
CA GLN A 401 -16.62 -38.61 -8.96
C GLN A 401 -16.64 -38.80 -7.44
N THR A 402 -17.11 -37.79 -6.69
CA THR A 402 -17.07 -37.79 -5.21
C THR A 402 -18.39 -38.18 -4.55
N ASP A 403 -19.48 -38.35 -5.30
CA ASP A 403 -20.78 -38.70 -4.71
C ASP A 403 -21.58 -39.68 -5.59
N ILE A 404 -22.05 -40.76 -4.98
CA ILE A 404 -22.88 -41.80 -5.61
C ILE A 404 -24.31 -41.29 -5.84
N ASN A 405 -24.71 -40.22 -5.14
CA ASN A 405 -26.06 -39.65 -5.22
C ASN A 405 -26.33 -38.86 -6.51
N ALA A 406 -25.30 -38.50 -7.27
CA ALA A 406 -25.45 -37.85 -8.57
C ALA A 406 -25.91 -38.81 -9.69
N TYR A 407 -26.06 -40.11 -9.39
CA TYR A 407 -26.47 -41.13 -10.37
C TYR A 407 -27.98 -41.43 -10.36
N PHE A 408 -28.72 -40.95 -9.34
CA PHE A 408 -30.12 -41.32 -9.10
C PHE A 408 -31.09 -40.11 -9.08
N HIS A 409 -30.90 -39.15 -9.98
CA HIS A 409 -31.92 -38.12 -10.26
C HIS A 409 -32.10 -37.87 -11.75
#